data_AF-A0A6B2GEY5-F1
#
_entry.id   AF-A0A6B2GEY5-F1
#
_cell.length_a   1.000
_cell.length_b   1.000
_cell.length_c   1.000
_cell.angle_alpha   90.00
_cell.angle_beta   90.00
_cell.angle_gamma   90.00
#
_symmetry.space_group_name_H-M   'P 1'
#
loop_
_entity.id
_entity.type
_entity.pdbx_description
1 polymer ?
#
loop_
_entity_poly.entity_id
_entity_poly.type
_entity_poly.pdbx_seq_one_letter_code
_entity_poly.pdbx_strand_id
1 'polypeptide(L)'
;YVSHLGRVPTNINTHYREFGSVLRLYGVTSDGNTMLVHIYGFKPYFYLKAPPSFDVKYIEDLKTTLNVALNEDQKSSSLTKVNVLEIGVRQKANIYGFAYNKLAPFFKIFVTEPALISACRRLLEN
;
A
#
# COMPACT_ATOMS: atom_id res chain seq x y z
N TYR A 1 -6.55 -37.64 -14.45
CA TYR A 1 -7.14 -36.55 -13.62
C TYR A 1 -6.36 -35.27 -13.81
N VAL A 2 -6.35 -34.77 -15.05
CA VAL A 2 -5.72 -33.50 -15.42
C VAL A 2 -6.81 -32.72 -16.13
N SER A 3 -7.36 -31.70 -15.47
CA SER A 3 -8.33 -30.81 -16.09
C SER A 3 -8.18 -29.41 -15.53
N HIS A 4 -7.62 -28.53 -16.36
CA HIS A 4 -7.93 -27.10 -16.41
C HIS A 4 -7.70 -26.30 -15.11
N LEU A 5 -6.48 -26.33 -14.56
CA LEU A 5 -5.98 -25.14 -13.85
C LEU A 5 -5.84 -24.03 -14.89
N GLY A 6 -6.90 -23.22 -15.03
CA GLY A 6 -6.98 -22.15 -15.99
C GLY A 6 -5.71 -21.32 -15.94
N ARG A 7 -5.05 -21.16 -17.09
CA ARG A 7 -4.05 -20.10 -17.25
C ARG A 7 -4.69 -18.82 -16.74
N VAL A 8 -3.96 -18.08 -15.89
CA VAL A 8 -4.38 -16.74 -15.48
C VAL A 8 -4.76 -15.99 -16.76
N PRO A 9 -6.02 -15.55 -16.92
CA PRO A 9 -6.48 -14.96 -18.17
C PRO A 9 -5.54 -13.82 -18.57
N THR A 10 -5.00 -13.87 -19.79
CA THR A 10 -4.12 -12.82 -20.35
C THR A 10 -4.83 -11.46 -20.44
N ASN A 11 -6.14 -11.46 -20.27
CA ASN A 11 -7.06 -10.32 -20.25
C ASN A 11 -7.30 -9.72 -18.86
N ILE A 12 -6.65 -10.21 -17.79
CA ILE A 12 -6.49 -9.38 -16.59
C ILE A 12 -5.47 -8.31 -16.97
N ASN A 13 -5.94 -7.08 -17.21
CA ASN A 13 -5.12 -5.94 -17.62
C ASN A 13 -3.75 -5.98 -16.94
N THR A 14 -2.68 -6.04 -17.74
CA THR A 14 -1.28 -6.13 -17.31
C THR A 14 -0.93 -5.06 -16.26
N HIS A 15 -1.62 -3.91 -16.28
CA HIS A 15 -1.52 -2.85 -15.28
C HIS A 15 -1.81 -3.28 -13.83
N TYR A 16 -2.65 -4.28 -13.59
CA TYR A 16 -2.90 -4.79 -12.23
C TYR A 16 -1.78 -5.72 -11.74
N ARG A 17 -0.89 -6.19 -12.63
CA ARG A 17 0.34 -6.90 -12.26
C ARG A 17 1.49 -5.95 -11.94
N GLU A 18 1.49 -4.73 -12.48
CA GLU A 18 2.57 -3.76 -12.28
C GLU A 18 2.61 -3.20 -10.85
N PHE A 19 1.47 -3.19 -10.15
CA PHE A 19 1.37 -2.60 -8.81
C PHE A 19 0.97 -3.62 -7.76
N GLY A 20 1.98 -4.20 -7.12
CA GLY A 20 1.89 -4.65 -5.74
C GLY A 20 1.22 -5.99 -5.45
N SER A 21 1.18 -6.30 -4.16
CA SER A 21 0.83 -7.60 -3.57
C SER A 21 -0.46 -8.24 -4.13
N VAL A 22 -0.42 -9.55 -4.38
CA VAL A 22 -1.58 -10.37 -4.75
C VAL A 22 -2.15 -11.04 -3.51
N LEU A 23 -3.41 -10.76 -3.18
CA LEU A 23 -4.09 -11.47 -2.10
C LEU A 23 -4.58 -12.82 -2.63
N ARG A 24 -4.35 -13.87 -1.83
CA ARG A 24 -4.82 -15.22 -2.11
C ARG A 24 -5.89 -15.58 -1.09
N LEU A 25 -7.09 -15.89 -1.58
CA LEU A 25 -8.16 -16.43 -0.76
C LEU A 25 -8.34 -17.91 -1.10
N TYR A 26 -8.42 -18.73 -0.06
CA TYR A 26 -8.66 -20.16 -0.15
C TYR A 26 -10.05 -20.46 0.40
N GLY A 27 -10.79 -21.33 -0.26
CA GLY A 27 -12.14 -21.68 0.17
C GLY A 27 -12.62 -22.97 -0.46
N VAL A 28 -13.88 -23.30 -0.20
CA VAL A 28 -14.59 -24.45 -0.78
C VAL A 28 -15.93 -24.01 -1.33
N THR A 29 -16.38 -24.60 -2.44
CA THR A 29 -17.75 -24.41 -2.94
C THR A 29 -18.75 -25.14 -2.05
N SER A 30 -20.05 -24.82 -2.21
CA SER A 30 -21.15 -25.61 -1.62
C SER A 30 -21.05 -27.10 -1.94
N ASP A 31 -20.53 -27.41 -3.14
CA ASP A 31 -20.41 -28.78 -3.65
C ASP A 31 -19.10 -29.48 -3.20
N GLY A 32 -18.33 -28.84 -2.31
CA GLY A 32 -17.12 -29.43 -1.71
C GLY A 32 -15.84 -29.28 -2.53
N ASN A 33 -15.83 -28.48 -3.61
CA ASN A 33 -14.64 -28.27 -4.42
C ASN A 33 -13.73 -27.17 -3.84
N THR A 34 -12.43 -27.43 -3.73
CA THR A 34 -11.46 -26.42 -3.28
C THR A 34 -11.27 -25.32 -4.32
N MET A 35 -11.25 -24.07 -3.87
CA MET A 35 -11.04 -22.89 -4.69
C MET A 35 -9.84 -22.08 -4.20
N LEU A 36 -9.12 -21.50 -5.18
CA LEU A 36 -8.11 -20.46 -4.96
C LEU A 36 -8.53 -19.23 -5.78
N VAL A 37 -8.69 -18.10 -5.12
CA VAL A 37 -8.99 -16.80 -5.73
C VAL A 37 -7.79 -15.88 -5.59
N HIS A 38 -7.31 -15.35 -6.71
CA HIS A 38 -6.30 -14.30 -6.76
C HIS A 38 -6.97 -12.94 -6.89
N ILE A 39 -6.73 -12.05 -5.93
CA ILE A 39 -7.22 -10.67 -5.95
C ILE A 39 -6.06 -9.74 -6.26
N TYR A 40 -6.27 -8.87 -7.24
CA TYR A 40 -5.29 -7.91 -7.74
C TYR A 40 -5.75 -6.46 -7.53
N GLY A 41 -4.83 -5.51 -7.59
CA GLY A 41 -5.14 -4.07 -7.53
C GLY A 41 -5.35 -3.51 -6.13
N PHE A 42 -5.21 -4.33 -5.07
CA PHE A 42 -5.20 -3.83 -3.71
C PHE A 42 -3.87 -3.10 -3.42
N LYS A 43 -3.97 -1.88 -2.91
CA LYS A 43 -2.83 -1.04 -2.54
C LYS A 43 -2.80 -0.88 -1.01
N PRO A 44 -1.85 -1.51 -0.30
CA PRO A 44 -1.70 -1.31 1.13
C PRO A 44 -1.48 0.16 1.48
N TYR A 45 -2.06 0.63 2.58
CA TYR A 45 -1.90 2.01 3.04
C TYR A 45 -1.91 2.11 4.56
N PHE A 46 -1.36 3.22 5.06
CA PHE A 46 -1.44 3.60 6.47
C PHE A 46 -1.68 5.09 6.63
N TYR A 47 -2.02 5.51 7.85
CA TYR A 47 -2.21 6.90 8.21
C TYR A 47 -1.11 7.39 9.14
N LEU A 48 -0.60 8.60 8.87
CA LEU A 48 0.36 9.31 9.74
C LEU A 48 -0.14 10.74 9.96
N LYS A 49 -0.11 11.24 11.20
CA LYS A 49 -0.52 12.62 11.47
C LYS A 49 0.44 13.59 10.79
N ALA A 50 -0.09 14.56 10.05
CA ALA A 50 0.74 15.56 9.41
C ALA A 50 1.33 16.51 10.48
N PRO A 51 2.59 16.95 10.33
CA PRO A 51 3.18 17.97 11.18
C PRO A 51 2.34 19.27 11.17
N PRO A 52 2.29 20.04 12.28
CA PRO A 52 1.50 21.26 12.34
C PRO A 52 1.85 22.31 11.28
N SER A 53 3.11 22.33 10.84
CA SER A 53 3.67 23.26 9.84
C SER A 53 3.64 22.70 8.41
N PHE A 54 2.93 21.59 8.17
CA PHE A 54 2.90 20.96 6.86
C PHE A 54 2.09 21.77 5.84
N ASP A 55 2.65 21.91 4.63
CA ASP A 55 2.00 22.52 3.47
C ASP A 55 1.83 21.47 2.35
N VAL A 56 0.62 21.41 1.80
CA VAL A 56 0.21 20.46 0.75
C VAL A 56 1.10 20.54 -0.50
N LYS A 57 1.74 21.68 -0.75
CA LYS A 57 2.68 21.82 -1.89
C LYS A 57 3.87 20.86 -1.83
N TYR A 58 4.22 20.36 -0.65
CA TYR A 58 5.36 19.44 -0.45
C TYR A 58 5.00 17.96 -0.57
N ILE A 59 3.77 17.60 -0.96
CA ILE A 59 3.35 16.19 -1.07
C ILE A 59 4.18 15.41 -2.09
N GLU A 60 4.40 15.98 -3.28
CA GLU A 60 5.14 15.29 -4.34
C GLU A 60 6.62 15.14 -3.99
N ASP A 61 7.20 16.14 -3.34
CA ASP A 61 8.56 16.08 -2.81
C ASP A 61 8.67 14.99 -1.74
N LEU A 62 7.76 14.97 -0.77
CA LEU A 62 7.70 13.94 0.26
C LEU A 62 7.59 12.53 -0.34
N LYS A 63 6.72 12.35 -1.34
CA LYS A 63 6.55 11.07 -2.04
C LYS A 63 7.86 10.64 -2.69
N THR A 64 8.53 11.55 -3.39
CA THR A 64 9.78 11.27 -4.11
C THR A 64 10.89 10.92 -3.12
N THR A 65 11.09 11.74 -2.09
CA THR A 65 12.10 11.53 -1.05
C THR A 65 11.88 10.23 -0.28
N LEU A 66 10.63 9.95 0.12
CA LEU A 66 10.30 8.70 0.82
C LEU A 66 10.55 7.47 -0.08
N ASN A 67 10.26 7.56 -1.38
CA ASN A 67 10.54 6.49 -2.32
C ASN A 67 12.04 6.18 -2.43
N VAL A 68 12.88 7.23 -2.53
CA VAL A 68 14.33 7.10 -2.55
C VAL A 68 14.85 6.47 -1.26
N ALA A 69 14.43 7.00 -0.10
CA ALA A 69 14.85 6.47 1.19
C ALA A 69 14.48 4.99 1.39
N LEU A 70 13.32 4.55 0.88
CA LEU A 70 12.92 3.14 0.92
C LEU A 70 13.77 2.25 0.00
N ASN A 71 14.16 2.74 -1.17
CA ASN A 71 15.05 1.99 -2.07
C ASN A 71 16.41 1.76 -1.43
N GLU A 72 16.94 2.77 -0.74
CA GLU A 72 18.19 2.70 0.02
C GLU A 72 18.07 1.75 1.22
N ASP A 73 16.99 1.86 2.01
CA ASP A 73 16.73 1.00 3.18
C ASP A 73 16.63 -0.49 2.81
N GLN A 74 15.98 -0.80 1.68
CA GLN A 74 15.84 -2.15 1.18
C GLN A 74 17.13 -2.71 0.55
N LYS A 75 18.22 -1.92 0.48
CA LYS A 75 19.45 -2.25 -0.28
C LYS A 75 19.12 -2.73 -1.68
N SER A 76 18.07 -2.18 -2.29
CA SER A 76 17.59 -2.64 -3.57
C SER A 76 18.62 -2.29 -4.63
N SER A 77 18.99 -3.26 -5.48
CA SER A 77 19.90 -3.00 -6.61
C SER A 77 19.29 -2.09 -7.68
N SER A 78 17.99 -1.79 -7.58
CA SER A 78 17.26 -0.92 -8.50
C SER A 78 16.79 0.34 -7.77
N LEU A 79 17.49 1.46 -8.00
CA LEU A 79 17.10 2.79 -7.52
C LEU A 79 15.78 3.29 -8.15
N THR A 80 15.31 2.64 -9.22
CA THR A 80 14.11 3.02 -9.97
C THR A 80 12.86 2.27 -9.51
N LYS A 81 12.95 1.39 -8.51
CA LYS A 81 11.76 0.71 -7.96
C LYS A 81 10.80 1.73 -7.34
N VAL A 82 9.53 1.65 -7.73
CA VAL A 82 8.45 2.44 -7.12
C VAL A 82 7.92 1.68 -5.91
N ASN A 83 8.14 2.23 -4.73
CA ASN A 83 7.67 1.72 -3.44
C ASN A 83 6.51 2.56 -2.88
N VAL A 84 6.49 3.87 -3.13
CA VAL A 84 5.43 4.79 -2.73
C VAL A 84 4.56 5.13 -3.93
N LEU A 85 3.29 4.71 -3.88
CA LEU A 85 2.35 4.88 -4.99
C LEU A 85 1.70 6.27 -4.99
N GLU A 86 1.21 6.68 -3.82
CA GLU A 86 0.43 7.90 -3.64
C GLU A 86 0.52 8.36 -2.18
N ILE A 87 0.55 9.67 -1.98
CA ILE A 87 0.36 10.29 -0.66
C ILE A 87 -0.79 11.28 -0.78
N GLY A 88 -1.84 11.08 0.01
CA GLY A 88 -2.99 12.00 0.06
C GLY A 88 -3.19 12.57 1.46
N VAL A 89 -3.73 13.79 1.59
CA VAL A 89 -4.09 14.37 2.89
C VAL A 89 -5.55 14.11 3.20
N ARG A 90 -5.86 13.69 4.44
CA ARG A 90 -7.22 13.42 4.92
C ARG A 90 -7.42 13.98 6.32
N GLN A 91 -8.57 14.60 6.56
CA GLN A 91 -8.98 15.02 7.90
C GLN A 91 -9.45 13.81 8.69
N LYS A 92 -8.82 13.53 9.83
CA LYS A 92 -9.09 12.37 10.70
C LYS A 92 -8.92 12.73 12.18
N ALA A 93 -9.46 11.90 13.07
CA ALA A 93 -9.20 11.97 14.50
C ALA A 93 -8.55 10.68 14.99
N ASN A 94 -7.76 10.79 16.06
CA ASN A 94 -7.30 9.62 16.79
C ASN A 94 -8.47 8.98 17.54
N ILE A 95 -8.51 7.64 17.57
CA ILE A 95 -9.48 6.88 18.37
C ILE A 95 -9.11 6.95 19.86
N TYR A 96 -7.80 6.93 20.16
CA TYR A 96 -7.30 7.02 21.53
C TYR A 96 -7.21 8.47 22.00
N GLY A 97 -7.73 8.72 23.21
CA GLY A 97 -7.82 10.06 23.81
C GLY A 97 -9.06 10.83 23.35
N PHE A 98 -9.57 11.72 24.21
CA PHE A 98 -10.68 12.58 23.85
C PHE A 98 -10.18 13.79 23.03
N ALA A 99 -10.28 13.70 21.72
CA ALA A 99 -9.85 14.75 20.79
C ALA A 99 -10.86 15.91 20.65
N TYR A 100 -11.83 16.05 21.56
CA TYR A 100 -12.90 17.05 21.51
C TYR A 100 -13.63 17.10 20.15
N ASN A 101 -13.78 15.94 19.50
CA ASN A 101 -14.36 15.79 18.17
C ASN A 101 -13.67 16.63 17.07
N LYS A 102 -12.39 16.98 17.26
CA LYS A 102 -11.60 17.75 16.29
C LYS A 102 -10.90 16.81 15.31
N LEU A 103 -11.01 17.15 14.02
CA LEU A 103 -10.21 16.52 12.98
C LEU A 103 -8.87 17.24 12.83
N ALA A 104 -7.83 16.48 12.54
CA ALA A 104 -6.50 16.95 12.18
C ALA A 104 -6.11 16.38 10.80
N PRO A 105 -5.15 17.02 10.10
CA PRO A 105 -4.63 16.47 8.85
C PRO A 105 -3.78 15.23 9.09
N PHE A 106 -4.02 14.18 8.28
CA PHE A 106 -3.21 12.96 8.23
C PHE A 106 -2.80 12.67 6.79
N PHE A 107 -1.58 12.21 6.60
CA PHE A 107 -1.15 11.56 5.38
C PHE A 107 -1.78 10.18 5.28
N LYS A 108 -2.30 9.85 4.09
CA LYS A 108 -2.67 8.51 3.65
C LYS A 108 -1.61 8.08 2.65
N ILE A 109 -0.72 7.21 3.06
CA ILE A 109 0.42 6.78 2.24
C ILE A 109 0.11 5.39 1.70
N PHE A 110 0.05 5.27 0.38
CA PHE A 110 -0.11 3.99 -0.32
C PHE A 110 1.26 3.45 -0.76
N VAL A 111 1.51 2.17 -0.50
CA VAL A 111 2.75 1.48 -0.86
C VAL A 111 2.47 0.29 -1.77
N THR A 112 3.49 -0.22 -2.44
CA THR A 112 3.36 -1.39 -3.32
C THR A 112 3.21 -2.71 -2.57
N GLU A 113 3.86 -2.86 -1.41
CA GLU A 113 3.91 -4.10 -0.66
C GLU A 113 3.58 -3.86 0.82
N PRO A 114 2.79 -4.72 1.49
CA PRO A 114 2.48 -4.56 2.92
C PRO A 114 3.72 -4.51 3.81
N ALA A 115 4.78 -5.23 3.44
CA ALA A 115 6.03 -5.28 4.18
C ALA A 115 6.75 -3.92 4.25
N LEU A 116 6.46 -3.00 3.32
CA LEU A 116 7.06 -1.65 3.32
C LEU A 116 6.47 -0.74 4.39
N ILE A 117 5.30 -1.05 4.96
CA ILE A 117 4.63 -0.19 5.95
C ILE A 117 5.52 0.03 7.18
N SER A 118 6.16 -1.03 7.68
CA SER A 118 7.05 -0.94 8.85
C SER A 118 8.32 -0.13 8.56
N ALA A 119 8.90 -0.29 7.36
CA ALA A 119 10.05 0.48 6.91
C ALA A 119 9.69 1.97 6.76
N CYS A 120 8.58 2.30 6.09
CA CYS A 120 8.08 3.67 5.96
C CYS A 120 7.91 4.34 7.32
N ARG A 121 7.27 3.63 8.27
CA ARG A 121 7.04 4.16 9.61
C ARG A 121 8.35 4.49 10.32
N ARG A 122 9.32 3.58 10.28
CA ARG A 122 10.65 3.80 10.89
C ARG A 122 11.37 5.00 10.28
N LEU A 123 11.31 5.16 8.95
CA LEU A 123 11.96 6.28 8.25
C LEU A 123 11.29 7.63 8.51
N LEU A 124 10.00 7.65 8.88
CA LEU A 124 9.26 8.88 9.17
C LEU A 124 9.26 9.26 10.67
N GLU A 125 9.60 8.33 11.56
CA GLU A 125 9.66 8.55 13.01
C GLU A 125 11.07 8.90 13.52
N ASN A 126 12.12 8.64 12.73
CA ASN A 126 13.52 9.02 13.02
C ASN A 126 13.86 10.39 12.44
#